data_AF-A0A9X1XAA0-F1
#
_entry.id   AF-A0A9X1XAA0-F1
#
_cell.length_a   1.000
_cell.length_b   1.000
_cell.length_c   1.000
_cell.angle_alpha   90.00
_cell.angle_beta   90.00
_cell.angle_gamma   90.00
#
_symmetry.space_group_name_H-M   'P 1'
#
loop_
_entity.id
_entity.type
_entity.pdbx_description
1 polymer ?
#
loop_
_entity_poly.entity_id
_entity_poly.type
_entity_poly.pdbx_seq_one_letter_code
_entity_poly.pdbx_strand_id
1 'polypeptide(L)' 'MVSLVNHVCRQRSWSVGQKEILGKEFESVVGALQNCHENEAVVCRVDDDSVCVTNIDNIHELEEIGYKVVATN' A
#
# COMPACT_ATOMS: atom_id res chain seq x y z
N MET A 1 12.64 2.28 25.16
CA MET A 1 13.11 1.31 24.17
C MET A 1 11.92 1.02 23.26
N VAL A 2 11.77 1.77 22.16
CA VAL A 2 10.65 1.53 21.24
C VAL A 2 11.07 0.31 20.43
N SER A 3 10.47 -0.84 20.73
CA SER A 3 10.63 -2.02 19.90
C SER A 3 10.07 -1.64 18.54
N LEU A 4 10.95 -1.42 17.55
CA LEU A 4 10.52 -1.38 16.15
C LEU A 4 9.89 -2.74 15.91
N VAL A 5 8.56 -2.78 15.94
CA VAL A 5 7.81 -3.89 15.40
C VAL A 5 8.24 -3.94 13.93
N ASN A 6 9.05 -4.93 13.58
CA ASN A 6 9.39 -5.22 12.20
C ASN A 6 8.09 -5.64 11.53
N HIS A 7 7.32 -4.66 11.06
CA HIS A 7 6.18 -4.91 10.21
C HIS A 7 6.73 -5.53 8.95
N VAL A 8 6.51 -6.84 8.79
CA VAL A 8 6.99 -7.59 7.64
C VAL A 8 6.40 -6.92 6.41
N CYS A 9 7.27 -6.30 5.61
CA CYS A 9 6.88 -5.74 4.34
C CYS A 9 7.31 -6.69 3.21
N ARG A 10 6.40 -6.97 2.29
CA ARG A 10 6.71 -7.70 1.06
C ARG A 10 6.65 -6.73 -0.09
N GLN A 11 7.66 -6.75 -0.95
CA GLN A 11 7.56 -6.03 -2.22
C GLN A 11 6.41 -6.61 -3.02
N ARG A 12 5.56 -5.71 -3.54
CA ARG A 12 4.41 -6.07 -4.37
C ARG A 12 4.49 -5.28 -5.66
N SER A 13 4.21 -5.95 -6.77
CA SER A 13 3.97 -5.32 -8.05
C SER A 13 2.56 -5.65 -8.53
N TRP A 14 1.90 -4.65 -9.11
CA TRP A 14 0.60 -4.81 -9.76
C TRP A 14 0.75 -4.50 -11.23
N SER A 15 0.12 -5.32 -12.07
CA SER A 15 -0.03 -5.03 -13.49
C SER A 15 -1.41 -4.45 -13.73
N VAL A 16 -1.49 -3.15 -14.03
CA VAL A 16 -2.74 -2.47 -14.38
C VAL A 16 -2.66 -2.08 -15.85
N GLY A 17 -3.35 -2.84 -16.72
CA GLY A 17 -3.25 -2.68 -18.17
C GLY A 17 -1.81 -2.93 -18.67
N GLN A 18 -1.17 -1.90 -19.21
CA GLN A 18 0.24 -1.93 -19.64
C GLN A 18 1.21 -1.32 -18.62
N LYS A 19 0.71 -0.81 -17.48
CA LYS A 19 1.49 -0.16 -16.43
C LYS A 19 1.84 -1.17 -15.34
N GLU A 20 3.09 -1.14 -14.88
CA GLU A 20 3.51 -1.84 -13.67
C GLU A 20 3.60 -0.84 -12.52
N ILE A 21 2.88 -1.12 -11.43
CA ILE A 21 2.85 -0.31 -10.22
C ILE A 21 3.60 -1.06 -9.14
N LEU A 22 4.54 -0.38 -8.49
CA LEU A 22 5.30 -0.93 -7.38
C LEU A 22 4.71 -0.44 -6.05
N GLY A 23 4.79 -1.30 -5.04
CA GLY A 23 4.42 -0.96 -3.68
C GLY A 23 4.94 -1.96 -2.66
N LYS A 24 4.47 -1.80 -1.43
CA LYS A 24 4.85 -2.62 -0.29
C LYS A 24 3.59 -3.12 0.37
N GLU A 25 3.43 -4.42 0.48
CA GLU A 25 2.36 -5.05 1.25
C GLU A 25 2.78 -5.15 2.72
N PHE A 26 1.84 -4.92 3.63
CA PHE A 26 2.02 -4.98 5.07
C PHE A 26 0.96 -5.88 5.71
N GLU A 27 1.34 -6.56 6.79
CA GLU A 27 0.42 -7.41 7.57
C GLU A 27 -0.64 -6.61 8.35
N SER A 28 -0.50 -5.28 8.44
CA SER A 28 -1.45 -4.43 9.17
C SER A 28 -1.46 -2.99 8.68
N VAL A 29 -2.60 -2.32 8.86
CA VAL A 29 -2.76 -0.88 8.60
C VAL A 29 -1.81 -0.03 9.43
N VAL A 30 -1.59 -0.40 10.70
CA VAL A 30 -0.65 0.31 11.58
C VAL A 30 0.77 0.27 11.01
N GLY A 31 1.21 -0.90 10.54
CA GLY A 31 2.52 -1.05 9.91
C GLY A 31 2.66 -0.23 8.62
N ALA A 32 1.62 -0.22 7.79
CA ALA A 32 1.58 0.58 6.58
C ALA A 32 1.65 2.09 6.88
N LEU A 33 0.87 2.59 7.85
CA LEU A 33 0.86 4.00 8.24
C LEU A 33 2.21 4.46 8.82
N GLN A 34 2.87 3.62 9.62
CA GLN A 34 4.19 3.94 10.17
C GLN A 34 5.30 3.98 9.12
N ASN A 35 5.10 3.31 7.97
CA ASN A 35 6.06 3.23 6.88
C ASN A 35 5.59 3.98 5.61
N CYS A 36 4.55 4.80 5.73
CA CYS A 36 4.04 5.65 4.66
C CYS A 36 4.83 6.96 4.65
N HIS A 37 5.66 7.14 3.62
CA HIS A 37 6.47 8.34 3.45
C HIS A 37 5.69 9.45 2.71
N GLU A 38 6.32 10.61 2.53
CA GLU A 38 5.75 11.72 1.75
C GLU A 38 5.46 11.26 0.30
N ASN A 39 4.31 11.65 -0.24
CA ASN A 39 3.79 11.24 -1.56
C ASN A 39 3.45 9.74 -1.68
N GLU A 40 3.32 9.04 -0.56
CA GLU A 40 2.78 7.69 -0.52
C GLU A 40 1.36 7.67 0.04
N ALA A 41 0.62 6.63 -0.32
CA ALA A 41 -0.72 6.36 0.15
C ALA A 41 -0.84 4.92 0.60
N VAL A 42 -1.55 4.73 1.71
CA VAL A 42 -1.97 3.43 2.19
C VAL A 42 -3.27 3.07 1.48
N VAL A 43 -3.25 1.95 0.77
CA VAL A 43 -4.39 1.36 0.08
C VAL A 43 -4.71 -0.01 0.64
N CYS A 44 -5.97 -0.41 0.58
CA CYS A 44 -6.43 -1.73 1.00
C CYS A 44 -7.17 -2.40 -0.15
N ARG A 45 -6.91 -3.68 -0.40
CA ARG A 45 -7.64 -4.44 -1.41
C ARG A 45 -9.01 -4.85 -0.86
N VAL A 46 -10.06 -4.62 -1.64
CA VAL A 46 -11.46 -4.89 -1.22
C VAL A 46 -11.74 -6.38 -1.04
N ASP A 47 -11.06 -7.25 -1.79
CA ASP A 47 -11.36 -8.69 -1.81
C ASP A 47 -10.79 -9.48 -0.63
N ASP A 48 -9.60 -9.11 -0.15
CA ASP A 48 -8.81 -9.91 0.79
C ASP A 48 -8.21 -9.08 1.95
N ASP A 49 -8.61 -7.81 2.06
CA ASP A 49 -8.13 -6.84 3.05
C ASP A 49 -6.60 -6.66 3.08
N SER A 50 -5.89 -6.98 1.98
CA SER A 50 -4.44 -6.75 1.90
C SER A 50 -4.13 -5.26 1.97
N VAL A 51 -3.32 -4.87 2.96
CA VAL A 51 -2.90 -3.49 3.13
C VAL A 51 -1.58 -3.26 2.41
N CYS A 52 -1.54 -2.23 1.58
CA CYS A 52 -0.37 -1.90 0.79
C CYS A 52 -0.07 -0.39 0.85
N VAL A 53 1.18 -0.03 0.62
CA VAL A 53 1.63 1.34 0.42
C VAL A 53 2.14 1.48 -1.00
N THR A 54 1.70 2.54 -1.68
CA THR A 54 2.18 2.89 -3.02
C THR A 54 2.30 4.42 -3.14
N ASN A 55 2.76 4.91 -4.27
CA ASN A 55 2.76 6.35 -4.58
C ASN A 55 1.31 6.85 -4.82
N ILE A 56 1.00 8.06 -4.34
CA ILE A 56 -0.30 8.72 -4.52
C ILE A 56 -0.72 8.84 -6.00
N ASP A 57 0.24 8.96 -6.91
CA ASP A 57 0.03 9.06 -8.36
C ASP A 57 -0.54 7.77 -8.97
N ASN A 58 -0.47 6.64 -8.27
CA ASN A 58 -0.93 5.34 -8.74
C ASN A 58 -2.28 4.92 -8.13
N ILE A 59 -2.88 5.77 -7.28
CA ILE A 59 -4.14 5.44 -6.60
C ILE A 59 -5.23 5.11 -7.61
N HIS A 60 -5.39 5.94 -8.64
CA HIS A 60 -6.49 5.81 -9.58
C HIS A 60 -6.48 4.45 -10.28
N GLU A 61 -5.30 4.01 -10.75
CA GLU A 61 -5.13 2.71 -11.38
C GLU A 61 -5.33 1.54 -10.40
N LEU A 62 -4.93 1.71 -9.14
CA LEU A 62 -5.18 0.68 -8.12
C LEU A 62 -6.67 0.59 -7.76
N GLU A 63 -7.42 1.70 -7.78
CA GLU A 63 -8.88 1.70 -7.61
C GLU A 63 -9.58 0.90 -8.72
N GLU A 64 -9.09 0.96 -9.96
CA GLU A 64 -9.63 0.19 -11.09
C GLU A 64 -9.53 -1.33 -10.89
N ILE A 65 -8.52 -1.80 -10.16
CA ILE A 65 -8.31 -3.22 -9.84
C ILE A 65 -8.79 -3.61 -8.44
N GLY A 66 -9.60 -2.77 -7.80
CA GLY A 66 -10.28 -3.10 -6.55
C GLY A 66 -9.53 -2.76 -5.26
N TYR A 67 -8.62 -1.77 -5.31
CA TYR A 67 -8.07 -1.17 -4.09
C TYR A 67 -8.87 0.06 -3.66
N LYS A 68 -8.78 0.41 -2.38
CA LYS A 68 -9.35 1.64 -1.82
C LYS A 68 -8.33 2.35 -0.97
N VAL A 69 -8.35 3.68 -1.01
CA VAL A 69 -7.47 4.51 -0.17
C VAL A 69 -7.93 4.45 1.29
N VAL A 70 -6.97 4.20 2.19
CA VAL A 70 -7.15 4.22 3.64
C VAL A 70 -6.57 5.50 4.24
N ALA A 71 -5.40 5.92 3.77
CA ALA A 71 -4.73 7.14 4.20
C ALA A 71 -3.76 7.67 3.12
N THR A 72 -3.51 8.97 3.14
CA THR A 72 -2.55 9.67 2.26
C THR A 72 -1.66 10.57 3.11
N ASN A 73 -0.37 10.63 2.81
CA ASN A 73 0.60 11.45 3.53
C ASN A 73 1.26 12.49 2.60
#